data_AF-A0A1H9QA39-F1
#
_entry.id   AF-A0A1H9QA39-F1
#
_cell.length_a   1.000
_cell.length_b   1.000
_cell.length_c   1.000
_cell.angle_alpha   90.00
_cell.angle_beta   90.00
_cell.angle_gamma   90.00
#
_symmetry.space_group_name_H-M   'P 1'
#
loop_
_entity.id
_entity.type
_entity.pdbx_description
1 polymer ?
#
loop_
_entity_poly.entity_id
_entity_poly.type
_entity_poly.pdbx_seq_one_letter_code
_entity_poly.pdbx_strand_id
1 'polypeptide(L)'
;MPPYEAAVDFMVFETLQQRRRFGLMVTTGYKAGLVLVTLPVESNSGTQGLCTEWVVKNWAEWIYPDCDVSQVLVFEGYDPGREVDG
;
A
#
# COMPACT_ATOMS: atom_id res chain seq x y z
N MET A 1 13.38 -12.99 -2.22
CA MET A 1 12.57 -14.19 -1.87
C MET A 1 11.28 -14.01 -2.63
N PRO A 2 10.74 -14.97 -3.41
CA PRO A 2 9.51 -14.68 -4.15
C PRO A 2 8.43 -14.16 -3.20
N PRO A 3 7.49 -13.32 -3.69
CA PRO A 3 6.42 -12.80 -2.86
C PRO A 3 5.76 -13.95 -2.09
N TYR A 4 5.32 -13.66 -0.87
CA TYR A 4 4.82 -14.68 0.06
C TYR A 4 3.76 -15.60 -0.57
N GLU A 5 3.06 -15.08 -1.58
CA GLU A 5 2.02 -15.71 -2.39
C GLU A 5 2.16 -15.22 -3.84
N ALA A 6 1.42 -15.83 -4.79
CA ALA A 6 1.48 -15.46 -6.21
C ALA A 6 1.00 -14.02 -6.49
N ALA A 7 0.10 -13.50 -5.67
CA ALA A 7 -0.31 -12.10 -5.61
C ALA A 7 -0.51 -11.73 -4.14
N VAL A 8 -0.29 -10.47 -3.78
CA VAL A 8 -0.50 -9.96 -2.42
C VAL A 8 -1.22 -8.64 -2.50
N ASP A 9 -2.30 -8.51 -1.74
CA ASP A 9 -3.02 -7.25 -1.65
C ASP A 9 -2.47 -6.41 -0.50
N PHE A 10 -2.20 -5.14 -0.80
CA PHE A 10 -1.85 -4.15 0.19
C PHE A 10 -2.94 -3.08 0.31
N MET A 11 -3.17 -2.63 1.53
CA MET A 11 -3.99 -1.46 1.81
C MET A 11 -3.11 -0.35 2.37
N VAL A 12 -3.29 0.86 1.84
CA VAL A 12 -2.73 2.08 2.45
C VAL A 12 -3.56 2.42 3.68
N PHE A 13 -2.91 2.64 4.81
CA PHE A 13 -3.56 3.07 6.04
C PHE A 13 -2.89 4.33 6.60
N GLU A 14 -3.67 5.14 7.32
CA GLU A 14 -3.16 6.28 8.07
C GLU A 14 -2.72 5.87 9.48
N THR A 15 -1.60 6.44 9.92
CA THR A 15 -1.09 6.36 11.29
C THR A 15 -1.37 7.67 12.03
N LEU A 16 -1.26 7.64 13.35
CA LEU A 16 -1.36 8.84 14.19
C LEU A 16 -0.08 9.69 14.21
N GLN A 17 0.97 9.28 13.49
CA GLN A 17 2.29 9.95 13.49
C GLN A 17 2.45 10.89 12.30
N GLN A 18 2.62 12.19 12.55
CA GLN A 18 2.71 13.17 11.46
C GLN A 18 3.89 12.96 10.49
N ARG A 19 5.03 12.43 10.98
CA ARG A 19 6.23 12.16 10.14
C ARG A 19 6.26 10.78 9.50
N ARG A 20 5.24 9.95 9.78
CA ARG A 20 5.06 8.58 9.31
C ARG A 20 3.57 8.33 9.03
N ARG A 21 2.92 9.27 8.33
CA ARG A 21 1.46 9.34 8.25
C ARG A 21 0.86 8.14 7.52
N PHE A 22 1.52 7.63 6.49
CA PHE A 22 0.98 6.52 5.69
C PHE A 22 1.80 5.26 5.87
N GLY A 23 1.15 4.11 5.78
CA GLY A 23 1.79 2.80 5.73
C GLY A 23 1.06 1.85 4.80
N LEU A 24 1.70 0.73 4.47
CA LEU A 24 1.06 -0.38 3.75
C LEU A 24 0.92 -1.58 4.68
N MET A 25 -0.25 -2.21 4.65
CA MET A 25 -0.55 -3.44 5.39
C MET A 25 -0.98 -4.52 4.40
N VAL A 26 -0.58 -5.77 4.66
CA VAL A 26 -1.06 -6.94 3.92
C VAL A 26 -2.52 -7.20 4.26
N THR A 27 -3.40 -7.33 3.27
CA THR A 27 -4.84 -7.54 3.51
C THR A 27 -5.35 -8.94 3.15
N THR A 28 -4.57 -9.73 2.43
CA THR A 28 -4.95 -11.10 2.04
C THR A 28 -3.92 -12.14 2.43
N GLY A 29 -4.35 -13.40 2.43
CA GLY A 29 -3.47 -14.54 2.61
C GLY A 29 -3.00 -14.78 4.05
N TYR A 30 -1.94 -15.58 4.18
CA TYR A 30 -1.41 -16.02 5.48
C TYR A 30 -0.82 -14.86 6.31
N LYS A 31 -0.38 -13.79 5.65
CA LYS A 31 0.23 -12.62 6.30
C LYS A 31 -0.74 -11.46 6.48
N ALA A 32 -2.05 -11.66 6.27
CA ALA A 32 -3.05 -10.62 6.48
C ALA A 32 -2.94 -10.00 7.88
N GLY A 33 -3.01 -8.66 7.94
CA GLY A 33 -2.83 -7.86 9.16
C GLY A 33 -1.38 -7.46 9.45
N LEU A 34 -0.39 -7.98 8.72
CA LEU A 34 1.01 -7.56 8.88
C LEU A 34 1.20 -6.15 8.30
N VAL A 35 1.71 -5.23 9.13
CA VAL A 35 2.22 -3.94 8.65
C VAL A 35 3.51 -4.18 7.89
N LEU A 36 3.51 -3.90 6.58
CA LEU A 36 4.68 -4.07 5.72
C LEU A 36 5.69 -2.94 5.96
N VAL A 37 5.22 -1.70 5.90
CA VAL A 37 6.07 -0.51 6.04
C VAL A 37 5.27 0.70 6.52
N THR A 38 5.91 1.57 7.29
CA THR A 38 5.45 2.96 7.52
C THR A 38 6.35 3.90 6.74
N LEU A 39 5.74 4.68 5.85
CA LEU A 39 6.46 5.45 4.86
C LEU A 39 6.97 6.77 5.44
N PRO A 40 8.09 7.29 4.93
CA PRO A 40 8.68 8.51 5.45
C PRO A 40 7.94 9.76 4.96
N VAL A 41 8.18 10.90 5.58
CA VAL A 41 7.39 12.14 5.33
C VAL A 41 7.54 12.64 3.88
N GLU A 42 8.66 12.32 3.25
CA GLU A 42 8.98 12.62 1.84
C GLU A 42 8.04 11.88 0.87
N SER A 43 7.38 10.81 1.32
CA SER A 43 6.36 10.11 0.54
C SER A 43 5.02 10.83 0.51
N ASN A 44 4.81 11.84 1.36
CA ASN A 44 3.52 12.52 1.44
C ASN A 44 3.34 13.48 0.25
N SER A 45 2.12 13.47 -0.32
CA SER A 45 1.60 14.54 -1.16
C SER A 45 0.73 15.46 -0.29
N GLY A 46 1.31 16.56 0.17
CA GLY A 46 0.66 17.48 1.11
C GLY A 46 0.38 16.83 2.47
N THR A 47 -0.80 17.08 3.03
CA THR A 47 -1.19 16.58 4.36
C THR A 47 -2.10 15.34 4.32
N GLN A 48 -2.65 15.01 3.15
CA GLN A 48 -3.74 14.02 3.01
C GLN A 48 -3.50 12.98 1.90
N GLY A 49 -2.38 13.05 1.18
CA GLY A 49 -2.10 12.16 0.07
C GLY A 49 -0.76 11.44 0.20
N LEU A 50 -0.66 10.32 -0.53
CA LEU A 50 0.60 9.66 -0.82
C LEU A 50 1.07 10.08 -2.23
N CYS A 51 2.34 10.43 -2.38
CA CYS A 51 2.92 10.85 -3.65
C CYS A 51 3.23 9.64 -4.53
N THR A 52 2.49 9.50 -5.63
CA THR A 52 2.65 8.39 -6.58
C THR A 52 4.06 8.35 -7.16
N GLU A 53 4.63 9.49 -7.55
CA GLU A 53 5.99 9.56 -8.11
C GLU A 53 7.03 9.07 -7.10
N TRP A 54 6.85 9.40 -5.82
CA TRP A 54 7.73 8.92 -4.75
C TRP A 54 7.59 7.41 -4.59
N VAL A 55 6.36 6.88 -4.53
CA VAL A 55 6.10 5.45 -4.41
C VAL A 55 6.75 4.68 -5.56
N VAL A 56 6.55 5.11 -6.80
CA VAL A 56 7.11 4.44 -7.98
C VAL A 56 8.63 4.45 -7.95
N LYS A 57 9.23 5.61 -7.64
CA LYS A 57 10.69 5.76 -7.58
C LYS A 57 11.34 4.93 -6.47
N ASN A 58 10.68 4.79 -5.33
CA ASN A 58 11.24 4.17 -4.12
C ASN A 58 10.70 2.76 -3.87
N TRP A 59 9.91 2.20 -4.78
CA TRP A 59 9.20 0.93 -4.57
C TRP A 59 10.13 -0.21 -4.13
N ALA A 60 11.19 -0.46 -4.90
CA ALA A 60 12.12 -1.54 -4.63
C ALA A 60 12.99 -1.30 -3.38
N GLU A 61 13.30 -0.05 -3.07
CA GLU A 61 14.15 0.29 -1.92
C GLU A 61 13.37 0.30 -0.60
N TRP A 62 12.13 0.81 -0.61
CA TRP A 62 11.37 1.11 0.59
C TRP A 62 10.17 0.22 0.84
N ILE A 63 9.56 -0.33 -0.20
CA ILE A 63 8.23 -0.92 -0.10
C ILE A 63 8.29 -2.43 -0.30
N TYR A 64 8.63 -2.87 -1.51
CA TYR A 64 8.56 -4.29 -1.84
C TYR A 64 9.57 -4.68 -2.95
N PRO A 65 10.83 -5.01 -2.58
CA PRO A 65 11.88 -5.34 -3.54
C PRO A 65 11.61 -6.59 -4.37
N ASP A 66 10.79 -7.51 -3.87
CA ASP A 66 10.54 -8.81 -4.50
C ASP A 66 9.50 -8.75 -5.64
N CYS A 67 8.89 -7.58 -5.90
CA CYS A 67 7.95 -7.35 -6.99
C CYS A 67 8.31 -6.08 -7.76
N ASP A 68 8.38 -6.15 -9.09
CA ASP A 68 8.60 -4.97 -9.92
C ASP A 68 7.37 -4.05 -9.88
N VAL A 69 7.60 -2.73 -9.79
CA VAL A 69 6.51 -1.76 -9.67
C VAL A 69 5.57 -1.76 -10.89
N SER A 70 6.05 -2.17 -12.07
CA SER A 70 5.20 -2.30 -13.27
C SER A 70 4.17 -3.42 -13.16
N GLN A 71 4.33 -4.35 -12.22
CA GLN A 71 3.39 -5.43 -11.94
C GLN A 71 2.35 -5.04 -10.87
N VAL A 72 2.47 -3.85 -10.28
CA VAL A 72 1.54 -3.36 -9.26
C VAL A 72 0.25 -2.91 -9.93
N LEU A 73 -0.85 -3.52 -9.51
CA LEU A 73 -2.19 -3.11 -9.89
C LEU A 73 -2.77 -2.24 -8.77
N VAL A 74 -3.37 -1.11 -9.15
CA VAL A 74 -4.08 -0.25 -8.21
C VAL A 74 -5.56 -0.53 -8.35
N PHE A 75 -6.17 -1.02 -7.28
CA PHE A 75 -7.63 -1.09 -7.17
C PHE A 75 -8.14 0.27 -6.69
N GLU A 76 -8.83 1.00 -7.56
CA GLU A 76 -9.69 2.11 -7.12
C GLU A 76 -10.76 1.46 -6.24
N GLY A 77 -10.65 1.69 -4.93
CA GLY A 77 -11.23 0.82 -3.92
C GLY A 77 -12.75 0.67 -3.89
N TYR A 78 -13.16 0.02 -2.81
CA TYR A 78 -14.54 -0.27 -2.38
C TYR A 78 -15.49 0.92 -2.56
N ASP A 79 -16.65 0.67 -3.17
CA ASP A 79 -17.78 1.61 -3.30
C ASP A 79 -18.72 1.43 -2.09
N PRO A 80 -18.59 2.23 -1.01
CA PRO A 80 -19.40 2.08 0.19
C PRO A 80 -20.85 2.50 -0.13
N GLY A 81 -21.67 1.55 -0.57
CA GLY A 81 -23.08 1.79 -0.88
C GLY A 81 -23.61 1.07 -2.12
N ARG A 82 -22.82 0.25 -2.82
CA ARG A 82 -23.36 -0.62 -3.87
C ARG A 82 -24.25 -1.68 -3.22
N GLU A 83 -25.56 -1.46 -3.21
CA GLU A 83 -26.53 -2.50 -2.89
C GLU A 83 -26.26 -3.68 -3.82
N VAL A 84 -26.02 -4.85 -3.22
CA VAL A 84 -26.06 -6.10 -3.97
C VAL A 84 -27.54 -6.37 -4.23
N ASP A 85 -27.98 -6.14 -5.47
CA ASP A 85 -29.30 -6.61 -5.92
C ASP A 85 -29.33 -8.14 -5.70
N GLY A 86 -30.13 -8.56 -4.71
CA GLY A 86 -30.37 -9.97 -4.37
C GLY A 86 -31.40 -10.63 -5.26
#